data_AF-A0A0Q4EVK6-F1
#
_entry.id   AF-A0A0Q4EVK6-F1
#
_cell.length_a   1.000
_cell.length_b   1.000
_cell.length_c   1.000
_cell.angle_alpha   90.00
_cell.angle_beta   90.00
_cell.angle_gamma   90.00
#
_symmetry.space_group_name_H-M   'P 1'
#
loop_
_entity.id
_entity.type
_entity.pdbx_description
1 polymer ?
#
loop_
_entity_poly.entity_id
_entity_poly.type
_entity_poly.pdbx_seq_one_letter_code
_entity_poly.pdbx_strand_id
1 'polypeptide(L)'
;MDDVDDSLGDMGQEPDGRTLHFGEFYGHAVPGAEADSDAGIAVVMGNCQAESLRIMLDGAGLHTVRVPPVHELTAADLPFLDRLLERTTLLVSQPVRDDYHELPLGLRQLSSRLAAQANTVAFPVIRFAGLYPTHAIVRPPSDLSLVPPIVAYHDLRTLAEASKRVTMPTVVTPKAVRAIATDSIAELTRREEAFDTVRASDLFARPGFAQMRTLNHPGNAVFAAVAERVRHRAGLVEHSVDPGRALLDSVHAPRLAAVIEAFDLDDEPASDWVVGGAVVADADVREAHLEWYSQHPDAVEAGLARHRRALEILAAA
;
A
#
# COMPACT_ATOMS: atom_id res chain seq x y z
N MET A 1 -65.23 -12.17 -0.80
CA MET A 1 -65.47 -11.26 0.33
C MET A 1 -64.78 -11.87 1.53
N ASP A 2 -63.54 -11.53 1.86
CA ASP A 2 -62.66 -10.49 1.34
C ASP A 2 -61.22 -10.98 1.39
N ASP A 3 -60.50 -10.65 0.32
CA ASP A 3 -59.05 -10.67 0.23
C ASP A 3 -58.46 -9.69 1.25
N VAL A 4 -57.46 -10.11 2.01
CA VAL A 4 -56.46 -9.22 2.58
C VAL A 4 -55.08 -9.79 2.26
N ASP A 5 -54.65 -9.42 1.05
CA ASP A 5 -53.30 -9.00 0.69
C ASP A 5 -52.30 -8.88 1.85
N ASP A 6 -51.33 -9.79 1.89
CA ASP A 6 -50.13 -9.72 2.75
C ASP A 6 -48.89 -9.41 1.88
N SER A 7 -49.05 -8.47 0.93
CA SER A 7 -47.93 -7.80 0.27
C SER A 7 -47.46 -6.58 1.09
N LEU A 8 -46.74 -6.87 2.17
CA LEU A 8 -45.84 -5.93 2.81
C LEU A 8 -44.46 -6.60 2.79
N GLY A 9 -43.76 -6.53 1.67
CA GLY A 9 -42.98 -5.35 1.36
C GLY A 9 -41.62 -5.53 2.00
N ASP A 10 -40.70 -6.14 1.25
CA ASP A 10 -39.26 -6.16 1.51
C ASP A 10 -38.79 -4.71 1.66
N MET A 11 -38.85 -4.20 2.88
CA MET A 11 -38.29 -2.91 3.25
C MET A 11 -36.78 -3.09 3.26
N GLY A 12 -36.20 -2.91 2.07
CA GLY A 12 -34.78 -3.08 1.78
C GLY A 12 -33.93 -2.48 2.89
N GLN A 13 -33.16 -3.36 3.54
CA GLN A 13 -32.19 -2.99 4.55
C GLN A 13 -31.24 -1.97 3.92
N GLU A 14 -31.05 -0.81 4.58
CA GLU A 14 -30.11 0.20 4.07
C GLU A 14 -28.73 -0.46 3.89
N PRO A 15 -28.05 -0.22 2.76
CA PRO A 15 -26.77 -0.84 2.50
C PRO A 15 -25.78 -0.45 3.60
N ASP A 16 -24.96 -1.40 4.05
CA ASP A 16 -23.98 -1.11 5.09
C ASP A 16 -22.89 -0.14 4.61
N GLY A 17 -22.10 0.39 5.54
CA GLY A 17 -21.06 1.38 5.23
C GLY A 17 -20.02 0.90 4.21
N ARG A 18 -19.72 -0.41 4.16
CA ARG A 18 -18.80 -1.00 3.18
C ARG A 18 -19.47 -1.02 1.81
N THR A 19 -20.72 -1.47 1.73
CA THR A 19 -21.47 -1.51 0.48
C THR A 19 -21.59 -0.13 -0.14
N LEU A 20 -21.87 0.90 0.66
CA LEU A 20 -21.90 2.29 0.18
C LEU A 20 -20.52 2.78 -0.26
N HIS A 21 -19.46 2.45 0.47
CA HIS A 21 -18.09 2.87 0.16
C HIS A 21 -17.57 2.28 -1.17
N PHE A 22 -17.99 1.06 -1.49
CA PHE A 22 -17.66 0.35 -2.74
C PHE A 22 -18.89 0.20 -3.64
N GLY A 23 -19.77 1.21 -3.66
CA GLY A 23 -21.10 1.14 -4.29
C GLY A 23 -21.08 0.54 -5.70
N GLU A 24 -20.24 1.07 -6.59
CA GLU A 24 -20.16 0.59 -7.98
C GLU A 24 -19.72 -0.87 -8.08
N PHE A 25 -18.74 -1.30 -7.28
CA PHE A 25 -18.31 -2.69 -7.21
C PHE A 25 -19.46 -3.62 -6.81
N TYR A 26 -20.31 -3.18 -5.87
CA TYR A 26 -21.49 -3.93 -5.45
C TYR A 26 -22.72 -3.73 -6.37
N GLY A 27 -22.60 -2.95 -7.45
CA GLY A 27 -23.68 -2.72 -8.42
C GLY A 27 -24.65 -1.59 -8.06
N HIS A 28 -24.31 -0.76 -7.09
CA HIS A 28 -25.06 0.46 -6.77
C HIS A 28 -24.63 1.61 -7.68
N ALA A 29 -25.61 2.38 -8.16
CA ALA A 29 -25.34 3.59 -8.92
C ALA A 29 -24.59 4.61 -8.05
N VAL A 30 -23.53 5.21 -8.59
CA VAL A 30 -22.80 6.29 -7.93
C VAL A 30 -23.44 7.63 -8.30
N PRO A 31 -24.00 8.38 -7.34
CA PRO A 31 -24.62 9.67 -7.64
C PRO A 31 -23.59 10.65 -8.22
N GLY A 32 -23.91 11.28 -9.35
CA GLY A 32 -23.08 12.32 -9.98
C GLY A 32 -21.96 11.81 -10.89
N ALA A 33 -21.84 10.49 -11.12
CA ALA A 33 -20.96 9.97 -12.15
C ALA A 33 -21.67 10.05 -13.52
N GLU A 34 -21.41 11.10 -14.29
CA GLU A 34 -21.67 11.06 -15.74
C GLU A 34 -20.60 10.15 -16.36
N ALA A 35 -20.91 8.85 -16.45
CA ALA A 35 -20.03 7.90 -17.11
C ALA A 35 -19.94 8.29 -18.59
N ASP A 36 -18.73 8.63 -19.04
CA ASP A 36 -18.40 8.62 -20.46
C ASP A 36 -18.65 7.19 -20.95
N SER A 37 -19.72 6.99 -21.72
CA SER A 37 -20.16 5.66 -22.15
C SER A 37 -19.12 4.95 -23.00
N ASP A 38 -18.16 5.70 -23.55
CA ASP A 38 -17.09 5.20 -24.41
C ASP A 38 -15.80 4.91 -23.63
N ALA A 39 -15.74 5.25 -22.33
CA ALA A 39 -14.58 4.98 -21.49
C ALA A 39 -14.43 3.48 -21.16
N GLY A 40 -13.20 2.98 -21.25
CA GLY A 40 -12.85 1.63 -20.82
C GLY A 40 -12.88 1.49 -19.30
N ILE A 41 -13.39 0.36 -18.81
CA ILE A 41 -13.43 0.07 -17.37
C ILE A 41 -12.06 -0.43 -16.91
N ALA A 42 -11.49 0.22 -15.89
CA ALA A 42 -10.25 -0.18 -15.27
C ALA A 42 -10.43 -0.59 -13.81
N VAL A 43 -9.75 -1.67 -13.42
CA VAL A 43 -9.71 -2.18 -12.04
C VAL A 43 -8.28 -2.14 -11.54
N VAL A 44 -8.06 -1.59 -10.35
CA VAL A 44 -6.74 -1.57 -9.72
C VAL A 44 -6.73 -2.45 -8.47
N MET A 45 -5.97 -3.55 -8.50
CA MET A 45 -5.91 -4.56 -7.44
C MET A 45 -4.60 -4.50 -6.67
N GLY A 46 -4.67 -4.65 -5.35
CA GLY A 46 -3.49 -4.70 -4.49
C GLY A 46 -3.79 -4.32 -3.04
N ASN A 47 -2.76 -3.86 -2.33
CA ASN A 47 -2.92 -3.28 -0.99
C ASN A 47 -3.43 -1.83 -1.06
N CYS A 48 -3.29 -1.06 0.03
CA CYS A 48 -3.70 0.34 0.11
C CYS A 48 -3.13 1.26 -1.00
N GLN A 49 -2.02 0.89 -1.63
CA GLN A 49 -1.45 1.64 -2.77
C GLN A 49 -2.32 1.54 -4.03
N ALA A 50 -3.09 0.46 -4.20
CA ALA A 50 -3.95 0.26 -5.36
C ALA A 50 -5.02 1.36 -5.48
N GLU A 51 -5.63 1.75 -4.36
CA GLU A 51 -6.61 2.85 -4.36
C GLU A 51 -5.98 4.19 -4.75
N SER A 52 -4.74 4.43 -4.33
CA SER A 52 -4.03 5.67 -4.68
C SER A 52 -3.70 5.70 -6.17
N LEU A 53 -3.25 4.57 -6.73
CA LEU A 53 -2.99 4.46 -8.17
C LEU A 53 -4.29 4.52 -8.98
N ARG A 54 -5.39 3.95 -8.50
CA ARG A 54 -6.72 4.05 -9.12
C ARG A 54 -7.11 5.50 -9.36
N ILE A 55 -7.05 6.33 -8.31
CA ILE A 55 -7.36 7.76 -8.40
C ILE A 55 -6.52 8.43 -9.48
N MET A 56 -5.23 8.09 -9.58
CA MET A 56 -4.30 8.71 -10.54
C MET A 56 -4.46 8.21 -11.99
N LEU A 57 -5.22 7.14 -12.22
CA LEU A 57 -5.46 6.56 -13.55
C LEU A 57 -6.78 6.98 -14.18
N ASP A 58 -7.72 7.47 -13.35
CA ASP A 58 -9.07 7.85 -13.76
C ASP A 58 -9.05 8.99 -14.80
N GLY A 59 -9.95 8.91 -15.78
CA GLY A 59 -10.05 9.90 -16.85
C GLY A 59 -9.30 9.53 -18.14
N ALA A 60 -9.42 10.42 -19.13
CA ALA A 60 -8.86 10.28 -20.47
C ALA A 60 -9.10 8.89 -21.10
N GLY A 61 -10.38 8.52 -21.21
CA GLY A 61 -10.84 7.25 -21.78
C GLY A 61 -10.81 6.06 -20.82
N LEU A 62 -10.52 6.26 -19.53
CA LEU A 62 -10.71 5.26 -18.49
C LEU A 62 -11.72 5.72 -17.43
N HIS A 63 -12.56 4.78 -17.02
CA HIS A 63 -13.38 4.86 -15.81
C HIS A 63 -12.86 3.83 -14.81
N THR A 64 -12.38 4.27 -13.66
CA THR A 64 -11.77 3.38 -12.66
C THR A 64 -12.72 3.03 -11.53
N VAL A 65 -12.96 1.73 -11.35
CA VAL A 65 -13.89 1.25 -10.31
C VAL A 65 -13.16 1.05 -8.98
N ARG A 66 -13.71 1.63 -7.91
CA ARG A 66 -13.20 1.41 -6.55
C ARG A 66 -13.54 0.00 -6.08
N VAL A 67 -12.52 -0.76 -5.70
CA VAL A 67 -12.65 -2.13 -5.21
C VAL A 67 -12.04 -2.27 -3.82
N PRO A 68 -12.53 -3.18 -2.96
CA PRO A 68 -11.88 -3.50 -1.71
C PRO A 68 -10.42 -3.92 -1.93
N PRO A 69 -9.48 -3.52 -1.05
CA PRO A 69 -8.11 -4.03 -1.09
C PRO A 69 -8.09 -5.56 -1.04
N VAL A 70 -7.10 -6.17 -1.67
CA VAL A 70 -7.07 -7.63 -1.86
C VAL A 70 -7.09 -8.46 -0.56
N HIS A 71 -6.62 -7.88 0.55
CA HIS A 71 -6.61 -8.52 1.87
C HIS A 71 -7.91 -8.34 2.66
N GLU A 72 -8.84 -7.52 2.16
CA GLU A 72 -10.18 -7.32 2.71
C GLU A 72 -11.27 -8.04 1.90
N LEU A 73 -10.90 -8.68 0.77
CA LEU A 73 -11.84 -9.45 -0.03
C LEU A 73 -12.17 -10.77 0.66
N THR A 74 -13.43 -11.15 0.59
CA THR A 74 -13.98 -12.39 1.11
C THR A 74 -14.60 -13.22 -0.01
N ALA A 75 -14.98 -14.47 0.27
CA ALA A 75 -15.67 -15.32 -0.69
C ALA A 75 -16.99 -14.69 -1.18
N ALA A 76 -17.68 -13.90 -0.34
CA ALA A 76 -18.92 -13.23 -0.69
C ALA A 76 -18.74 -12.10 -1.73
N ASP A 77 -17.52 -11.57 -1.86
CA ASP A 77 -17.20 -10.51 -2.81
C ASP A 77 -16.92 -11.06 -4.22
N LEU A 78 -16.61 -12.37 -4.36
CA LEU A 78 -16.19 -12.96 -5.63
C LEU A 78 -17.21 -12.81 -6.77
N PRO A 79 -18.52 -13.02 -6.57
CA PRO A 79 -19.49 -12.83 -7.65
C PRO A 79 -19.53 -11.39 -8.19
N PHE A 80 -19.26 -10.40 -7.34
CA PHE A 80 -19.21 -8.98 -7.73
C PHE A 80 -17.92 -8.69 -8.51
N LEU A 81 -16.80 -9.23 -8.02
CA LEU A 81 -15.51 -9.14 -8.69
C LEU A 81 -15.55 -9.79 -10.09
N ASP A 82 -16.15 -10.97 -10.23
CA ASP A 82 -16.24 -11.67 -11.51
C ASP A 82 -17.04 -10.85 -12.53
N ARG A 83 -18.20 -10.31 -12.15
CA ARG A 83 -19.01 -9.42 -13.02
C ARG A 83 -18.26 -8.15 -13.44
N LEU A 84 -17.44 -7.60 -12.54
CA LEU A 84 -16.63 -6.43 -12.86
C LEU A 84 -15.48 -6.79 -13.83
N LEU A 85 -14.78 -7.90 -13.58
CA LEU A 85 -13.66 -8.36 -14.42
C LEU A 85 -14.10 -8.72 -15.84
N GLU A 86 -15.30 -9.31 -16.01
CA GLU A 86 -15.88 -9.60 -17.32
C GLU A 86 -16.00 -8.36 -18.23
N ARG A 87 -16.20 -7.18 -17.63
CA ARG A 87 -16.36 -5.90 -18.35
C ARG A 87 -15.09 -5.04 -18.33
N THR A 88 -14.06 -5.47 -17.62
CA THR A 88 -12.82 -4.71 -17.44
C THR A 88 -11.99 -4.75 -18.72
N THR A 89 -11.61 -3.59 -19.23
CA THR A 89 -10.70 -3.45 -20.38
C THR A 89 -9.24 -3.33 -19.95
N LEU A 90 -8.98 -2.91 -18.71
CA LEU A 90 -7.64 -2.81 -18.13
C LEU A 90 -7.63 -3.28 -16.66
N LEU A 91 -6.92 -4.37 -16.38
CA LEU A 91 -6.55 -4.75 -15.03
C LEU A 91 -5.17 -4.19 -14.70
N VAL A 92 -5.08 -3.36 -13.68
CA VAL A 92 -3.81 -2.92 -13.09
C VAL A 92 -3.66 -3.62 -11.75
N SER A 93 -2.56 -4.32 -11.51
CA SER A 93 -2.49 -5.14 -10.29
C SER A 93 -1.09 -5.26 -9.71
N GLN A 94 -1.00 -5.29 -8.38
CA GLN A 94 0.23 -5.71 -7.71
C GLN A 94 0.43 -7.22 -7.89
N PRO A 95 1.68 -7.73 -7.86
CA PRO A 95 1.91 -9.16 -7.85
C PRO A 95 1.35 -9.81 -6.59
N VAL A 96 0.15 -10.38 -6.71
CA VAL A 96 -0.51 -11.20 -5.69
C VAL A 96 -0.36 -12.66 -6.09
N ARG A 97 0.05 -13.51 -5.14
CA ARG A 97 0.17 -14.95 -5.39
C ARG A 97 -1.21 -15.57 -5.63
N ASP A 98 -1.24 -16.63 -6.40
CA ASP A 98 -2.46 -17.43 -6.54
C ASP A 98 -2.91 -17.98 -5.17
N ASP A 99 -4.23 -18.11 -5.02
CA ASP A 99 -4.90 -18.60 -3.80
C ASP A 99 -4.54 -17.76 -2.55
N TYR A 100 -4.37 -16.45 -2.75
CA TYR A 100 -4.14 -15.50 -1.65
C TYR A 100 -5.35 -15.50 -0.71
N HIS A 101 -5.09 -15.80 0.58
CA HIS A 101 -6.14 -16.01 1.59
C HIS A 101 -7.19 -17.06 1.18
N GLU A 102 -6.75 -18.13 0.50
CA GLU A 102 -7.62 -19.23 0.05
C GLU A 102 -8.67 -18.78 -0.99
N LEU A 103 -8.51 -17.57 -1.52
CA LEU A 103 -9.34 -17.02 -2.57
C LEU A 103 -8.54 -16.90 -3.86
N PRO A 104 -9.18 -17.05 -5.03
CA PRO A 104 -8.49 -17.04 -6.31
C PRO A 104 -8.18 -15.60 -6.75
N LEU A 105 -7.37 -14.88 -5.97
CA LEU A 105 -7.08 -13.45 -6.12
C LEU A 105 -5.69 -13.17 -6.71
N GLY A 106 -4.97 -14.22 -7.14
CA GLY A 106 -3.65 -14.05 -7.74
C GLY A 106 -3.71 -13.32 -9.07
N LEU A 107 -2.62 -12.63 -9.41
CA LEU A 107 -2.53 -11.87 -10.67
C LEU A 107 -2.93 -12.72 -11.88
N ARG A 108 -2.44 -13.96 -11.97
CA ARG A 108 -2.76 -14.88 -13.07
C ARG A 108 -4.24 -15.27 -13.08
N GLN A 109 -4.79 -15.57 -11.90
CA GLN A 109 -6.19 -15.98 -11.74
C GLN A 109 -7.17 -14.85 -12.06
N LEU A 110 -6.81 -13.60 -11.77
CA LEU A 110 -7.61 -12.44 -12.11
C LEU A 110 -7.52 -12.14 -13.61
N SER A 111 -6.31 -12.15 -14.18
CA SER A 111 -6.11 -11.94 -15.62
C SER A 111 -6.86 -12.97 -16.48
N SER A 112 -6.96 -14.23 -16.03
CA SER A 112 -7.68 -15.28 -16.78
C SER A 112 -9.21 -15.09 -16.83
N ARG A 113 -9.76 -14.17 -16.04
CA ARG A 113 -11.21 -13.84 -16.04
C ARG A 113 -11.56 -12.65 -16.91
N LEU A 114 -10.56 -11.94 -17.41
CA LEU A 114 -10.79 -10.81 -18.29
C LEU A 114 -11.23 -11.29 -19.68
N ALA A 115 -11.91 -10.41 -20.41
CA ALA A 115 -12.16 -10.63 -21.83
C ALA A 115 -10.84 -10.72 -22.61
N ALA A 116 -10.82 -11.45 -23.73
CA ALA A 116 -9.59 -11.76 -24.48
C ALA A 116 -8.83 -10.51 -24.98
N GLN A 117 -9.53 -9.40 -25.18
CA GLN A 117 -9.00 -8.11 -25.64
C GLN A 117 -8.57 -7.17 -24.49
N ALA A 118 -8.78 -7.56 -23.23
CA ALA A 118 -8.41 -6.76 -22.09
C ALA A 118 -6.90 -6.82 -21.81
N ASN A 119 -6.35 -5.70 -21.36
CA ASN A 119 -4.95 -5.61 -20.98
C ASN A 119 -4.76 -5.88 -19.48
N THR A 120 -3.64 -6.50 -19.11
CA THR A 120 -3.17 -6.52 -17.72
C THR A 120 -1.83 -5.79 -17.63
N VAL A 121 -1.69 -4.89 -16.66
CA VAL A 121 -0.43 -4.22 -16.34
C VAL A 121 -0.11 -4.43 -14.87
N ALA A 122 1.08 -4.95 -14.57
CA ALA A 122 1.52 -5.09 -13.20
C ALA A 122 2.23 -3.82 -12.69
N PHE A 123 2.02 -3.46 -11.43
CA PHE A 123 2.77 -2.39 -10.75
C PHE A 123 3.35 -2.89 -9.43
N PRO A 124 4.52 -2.41 -9.00
CA PRO A 124 5.20 -2.99 -7.85
C PRO A 124 4.51 -2.59 -6.54
N VAL A 125 4.70 -3.42 -5.51
CA VAL A 125 4.47 -2.94 -4.14
C VAL A 125 5.61 -2.01 -3.77
N ILE A 126 5.35 -0.71 -3.81
CA ILE A 126 6.37 0.33 -3.64
C ILE A 126 6.80 0.34 -2.19
N ARG A 127 8.08 0.04 -1.95
CA ARG A 127 8.71 0.15 -0.65
C ARG A 127 10.09 0.75 -0.80
N PHE A 128 10.36 1.78 -0.01
CA PHE A 128 11.66 2.43 0.03
C PHE A 128 12.04 2.79 1.47
N ALA A 129 13.02 2.07 2.02
CA ALA A 129 13.48 2.27 3.39
C ALA A 129 14.55 3.37 3.53
N GLY A 130 15.08 3.92 2.43
CA GLY A 130 16.17 4.89 2.49
C GLY A 130 15.83 6.17 3.27
N LEU A 131 14.58 6.64 3.18
CA LEU A 131 14.12 7.80 3.96
C LEU A 131 13.82 7.46 5.42
N TYR A 132 13.65 6.18 5.74
CA TYR A 132 13.26 5.68 7.05
C TYR A 132 14.04 4.40 7.37
N PRO A 133 15.35 4.51 7.66
CA PRO A 133 16.30 3.39 7.59
C PRO A 133 16.13 2.37 8.72
N THR A 134 15.50 2.74 9.83
CA THR A 134 15.20 1.85 10.97
C THR A 134 13.80 1.26 10.88
N HIS A 135 13.06 1.59 9.84
CA HIS A 135 11.62 1.34 9.76
C HIS A 135 11.32 -0.05 9.20
N ALA A 136 10.39 -0.76 9.82
CA ALA A 136 10.05 -2.13 9.45
C ALA A 136 8.54 -2.40 9.49
N ILE A 137 8.11 -3.36 8.67
CA ILE A 137 6.80 -4.00 8.82
C ILE A 137 7.09 -5.45 9.22
N VAL A 138 6.47 -5.88 10.31
CA VAL A 138 6.55 -7.24 10.83
C VAL A 138 5.14 -7.72 11.08
N ARG A 139 4.88 -8.98 10.73
CA ARG A 139 3.62 -9.66 11.00
C ARG A 139 3.95 -10.88 11.86
N PRO A 140 3.38 -11.00 13.07
CA PRO A 140 3.61 -12.17 13.91
C PRO A 140 3.22 -13.44 13.18
N PRO A 141 4.04 -14.51 13.22
CA PRO A 141 3.67 -15.78 12.61
C PRO A 141 2.42 -16.41 13.24
N SER A 142 2.14 -16.12 14.51
CA SER A 142 0.95 -16.59 15.22
C SER A 142 -0.35 -15.99 14.69
N ASP A 143 -0.31 -14.73 14.26
CA ASP A 143 -1.45 -14.02 13.66
C ASP A 143 -0.95 -12.87 12.77
N LEU A 144 -1.14 -13.04 11.46
CA LEU A 144 -0.69 -12.10 10.44
C LEU A 144 -1.50 -10.79 10.41
N SER A 145 -2.64 -10.73 11.09
CA SER A 145 -3.48 -9.53 11.18
C SER A 145 -2.96 -8.54 12.22
N LEU A 146 -2.21 -9.01 13.21
CA LEU A 146 -1.73 -8.18 14.31
C LEU A 146 -0.78 -7.08 13.83
N VAL A 147 -0.91 -5.92 14.48
CA VAL A 147 -0.07 -4.73 14.35
C VAL A 147 0.27 -4.21 15.74
N PRO A 148 1.43 -3.57 15.93
CA PRO A 148 1.70 -2.88 17.19
C PRO A 148 0.78 -1.66 17.35
N PRO A 149 0.55 -1.19 18.58
CA PRO A 149 -0.36 -0.07 18.87
C PRO A 149 0.17 1.26 18.33
N ILE A 150 -0.70 2.27 18.24
CA ILE A 150 -0.43 3.66 17.81
C ILE A 150 -0.09 3.78 16.31
N VAL A 151 0.97 3.10 15.85
CA VAL A 151 1.38 3.04 14.46
C VAL A 151 1.73 1.60 14.07
N ALA A 152 1.31 1.17 12.88
CA ALA A 152 1.49 -0.20 12.38
C ALA A 152 2.90 -0.48 11.81
N TYR A 153 3.92 0.18 12.35
CA TYR A 153 5.30 0.13 11.88
C TYR A 153 6.25 -0.08 13.04
N HIS A 154 7.24 -0.92 12.85
CA HIS A 154 8.23 -1.23 13.88
C HIS A 154 9.49 -0.39 13.66
N ASP A 155 10.18 -0.07 14.75
CA ASP A 155 11.56 0.42 14.71
C ASP A 155 12.54 -0.72 15.03
N LEU A 156 13.53 -0.93 14.16
CA LEU A 156 14.52 -1.99 14.30
C LEU A 156 15.40 -1.84 15.55
N ARG A 157 15.61 -0.61 16.04
CA ARG A 157 16.33 -0.36 17.30
C ARG A 157 15.48 -0.79 18.50
N THR A 158 14.18 -0.49 18.48
CA THR A 158 13.24 -0.94 19.53
C THR A 158 13.06 -2.46 19.52
N LEU A 159 13.02 -3.10 18.35
CA LEU A 159 13.01 -4.56 18.23
C LEU A 159 14.29 -5.18 18.81
N ALA A 160 15.45 -4.61 18.50
CA ALA A 160 16.73 -5.05 19.05
C ALA A 160 16.77 -4.90 20.57
N GLU A 161 16.29 -3.79 21.10
CA GLU A 161 16.13 -3.56 22.54
C GLU A 161 15.25 -4.61 23.20
N ALA A 162 14.05 -4.85 22.66
CA ALA A 162 13.12 -5.86 23.18
C ALA A 162 13.76 -7.26 23.23
N SER A 163 14.55 -7.59 22.21
CA SER A 163 15.22 -8.89 22.12
C SER A 163 16.34 -9.10 23.13
N LYS A 164 17.03 -8.02 23.54
CA LYS A 164 18.29 -8.06 24.32
C LYS A 164 19.41 -8.90 23.69
N ARG A 165 19.29 -9.30 22.42
CA ARG A 165 20.26 -10.16 21.70
C ARG A 165 21.13 -9.39 20.70
N VAL A 166 20.61 -8.29 20.20
CA VAL A 166 21.28 -7.44 19.20
C VAL A 166 21.53 -6.09 19.83
N THR A 167 22.79 -5.65 19.83
CA THR A 167 23.16 -4.29 20.22
C THR A 167 23.12 -3.41 18.99
N MET A 168 22.31 -2.36 19.02
CA MET A 168 22.22 -1.36 17.96
C MET A 168 22.91 -0.06 18.39
N PRO A 169 23.54 0.67 17.46
CA PRO A 169 24.01 2.01 17.76
C PRO A 169 22.82 2.93 18.06
N THR A 170 23.04 3.89 18.95
CA THR A 170 22.03 4.89 19.32
C THR A 170 21.79 5.91 18.21
N VAL A 171 22.80 6.12 17.35
CA VAL A 171 22.77 7.09 16.24
C VAL A 171 22.90 6.34 14.92
N VAL A 172 21.99 6.62 13.99
CA VAL A 172 22.08 6.14 12.60
C VAL A 172 23.04 7.06 11.85
N THR A 173 24.02 6.50 11.14
CA THR A 173 24.97 7.30 10.35
C THR A 173 24.48 7.49 8.91
N PRO A 174 24.84 8.60 8.23
CA PRO A 174 24.52 8.81 6.81
C PRO A 174 25.00 7.68 5.89
N LYS A 175 26.10 7.01 6.26
CA LYS A 175 26.61 5.84 5.56
C LYS A 175 25.64 4.66 5.64
N ALA A 176 25.08 4.40 6.83
CA ALA A 176 24.07 3.36 7.03
C ALA A 176 22.81 3.67 6.20
N VAL A 177 22.38 4.93 6.19
CA VAL A 177 21.24 5.38 5.38
C VAL A 177 21.42 5.05 3.90
N ARG A 178 22.56 5.44 3.32
CA ARG A 178 22.86 5.15 1.91
C ARG A 178 22.92 3.66 1.60
N ALA A 179 23.45 2.85 2.53
CA ALA A 179 23.48 1.40 2.38
C ALA A 179 22.07 0.79 2.43
N ILE A 180 21.21 1.20 3.36
CA ILE A 180 19.80 0.77 3.41
C ILE A 180 19.03 1.20 2.15
N ALA A 181 19.25 2.41 1.66
CA ALA A 181 18.64 2.89 0.42
C ALA A 181 19.05 2.03 -0.78
N THR A 182 20.35 1.70 -0.89
CA THR A 182 20.88 0.83 -1.94
C THR A 182 20.23 -0.56 -1.89
N ASP A 183 20.20 -1.20 -0.72
CA ASP A 183 19.57 -2.51 -0.55
C ASP A 183 18.07 -2.46 -0.84
N SER A 184 17.38 -1.37 -0.46
CA SER A 184 15.94 -1.18 -0.73
C SER A 184 15.64 -1.00 -2.22
N ILE A 185 16.45 -0.24 -2.96
CA ILE A 185 16.31 -0.06 -4.41
C ILE A 185 16.61 -1.37 -5.13
N ALA A 186 17.64 -2.10 -4.72
CA ALA A 186 17.97 -3.40 -5.29
C ALA A 186 16.83 -4.41 -5.10
N GLU A 187 16.23 -4.46 -3.90
CA GLU A 187 15.09 -5.33 -3.63
C GLU A 187 13.84 -4.96 -4.43
N LEU A 188 13.55 -3.66 -4.56
CA LEU A 188 12.44 -3.18 -5.38
C LEU A 188 12.67 -3.53 -6.86
N THR A 189 13.85 -3.24 -7.39
CA THR A 189 14.25 -3.58 -8.77
C THR A 189 14.10 -5.08 -9.04
N ARG A 190 14.61 -5.93 -8.14
CA ARG A 190 14.49 -7.38 -8.25
C ARG A 190 13.04 -7.85 -8.37
N ARG A 191 12.12 -7.25 -7.58
CA ARG A 191 10.69 -7.58 -7.63
C ARG A 191 10.03 -7.07 -8.91
N GLU A 192 10.41 -5.88 -9.37
CA GLU A 192 9.93 -5.33 -10.63
C GLU A 192 10.27 -6.26 -11.79
N GLU A 193 11.53 -6.71 -11.87
CA GLU A 193 12.00 -7.66 -12.88
C GLU A 193 11.32 -9.03 -12.75
N ALA A 194 11.21 -9.56 -11.54
CA ALA A 194 10.63 -10.88 -11.31
C ALA A 194 9.14 -10.98 -11.69
N PHE A 195 8.42 -9.85 -11.68
CA PHE A 195 6.99 -9.80 -11.93
C PHE A 195 6.59 -8.93 -13.14
N ASP A 196 7.56 -8.52 -13.97
CA ASP A 196 7.38 -7.62 -15.13
C ASP A 196 6.49 -6.41 -14.82
N THR A 197 6.73 -5.76 -13.68
CA THR A 197 5.97 -4.58 -13.30
C THR A 197 6.49 -3.34 -14.00
N VAL A 198 5.68 -2.29 -14.10
CA VAL A 198 6.21 -0.95 -14.37
C VAL A 198 7.30 -0.61 -13.35
N ARG A 199 8.34 0.10 -13.78
CA ARG A 199 9.44 0.48 -12.89
C ARG A 199 8.95 1.54 -11.91
N ALA A 200 9.48 1.54 -10.69
CA ALA A 200 9.36 2.60 -9.68
C ALA A 200 10.68 2.83 -8.93
N SER A 201 11.58 1.84 -8.92
CA SER A 201 12.89 1.86 -8.25
C SER A 201 13.75 3.08 -8.60
N ASP A 202 13.74 3.51 -9.86
CA ASP A 202 14.52 4.64 -10.37
C ASP A 202 14.05 6.00 -9.84
N LEU A 203 12.79 6.10 -9.39
CA LEU A 203 12.26 7.32 -8.78
C LEU A 203 13.00 7.69 -7.49
N PHE A 204 13.63 6.71 -6.84
CA PHE A 204 14.38 6.88 -5.60
C PHE A 204 15.89 7.11 -5.82
N ALA A 205 16.33 7.38 -7.05
CA ALA A 205 17.73 7.73 -7.33
C ALA A 205 18.17 9.04 -6.64
N ARG A 206 17.22 9.96 -6.41
CA ARG A 206 17.39 11.19 -5.63
C ARG A 206 16.21 11.30 -4.65
N PRO A 207 16.29 10.60 -3.51
CA PRO A 207 15.14 10.48 -2.63
C PRO A 207 14.85 11.80 -1.90
N GLY A 208 13.58 12.06 -1.58
CA GLY A 208 13.18 13.19 -0.74
C GLY A 208 11.86 12.92 -0.01
N PHE A 209 11.61 13.59 1.12
CA PHE A 209 10.47 13.27 1.99
C PHE A 209 9.09 13.47 1.34
N ALA A 210 8.99 14.28 0.28
CA ALA A 210 7.76 14.38 -0.52
C ALA A 210 7.42 13.08 -1.28
N GLN A 211 8.38 12.20 -1.52
CA GLN A 211 8.18 10.95 -2.25
C GLN A 211 7.61 9.83 -1.39
N MET A 212 7.89 9.82 -0.07
CA MET A 212 7.46 8.75 0.84
C MET A 212 7.21 9.33 2.24
N ARG A 213 6.09 8.99 2.88
CA ARG A 213 5.75 9.39 4.26
C ARG A 213 6.11 8.34 5.31
N THR A 214 6.14 7.10 4.89
CA THR A 214 6.64 5.93 5.61
C THR A 214 7.34 5.04 4.59
N LEU A 215 7.89 3.89 5.00
CA LEU A 215 8.59 3.00 4.08
C LEU A 215 7.71 2.44 2.94
N ASN A 216 6.37 2.50 3.05
CA ASN A 216 5.42 1.97 2.06
C ASN A 216 4.25 2.92 1.73
N HIS A 217 4.30 4.19 2.13
CA HIS A 217 3.30 5.22 1.78
C HIS A 217 3.90 6.25 0.81
N PRO A 218 3.87 5.97 -0.51
CA PRO A 218 4.33 6.93 -1.51
C PRO A 218 3.52 8.23 -1.55
N GLY A 219 4.19 9.29 -2.00
CA GLY A 219 3.60 10.59 -2.32
C GLY A 219 2.97 10.65 -3.70
N ASN A 220 2.20 11.71 -3.93
CA ASN A 220 1.47 11.92 -5.18
C ASN A 220 2.41 11.90 -6.39
N ALA A 221 3.61 12.47 -6.28
CA ALA A 221 4.60 12.47 -7.36
C ALA A 221 5.03 11.06 -7.78
N VAL A 222 5.14 10.12 -6.82
CA VAL A 222 5.46 8.72 -7.12
C VAL A 222 4.28 8.06 -7.82
N PHE A 223 3.06 8.26 -7.33
CA PHE A 223 1.87 7.70 -7.99
C PHE A 223 1.62 8.29 -9.38
N ALA A 224 1.91 9.58 -9.59
CA ALA A 224 1.81 10.22 -10.90
C ALA A 224 2.75 9.55 -11.91
N ALA A 225 4.02 9.36 -11.55
CA ALA A 225 5.00 8.70 -12.41
C ALA A 225 4.64 7.22 -12.67
N VAL A 226 4.12 6.51 -11.66
CA VAL A 226 3.67 5.12 -11.83
C VAL A 226 2.42 5.05 -12.71
N ALA A 227 1.46 5.96 -12.55
CA ALA A 227 0.26 6.05 -13.39
C ALA A 227 0.63 6.31 -14.85
N GLU A 228 1.52 7.27 -15.11
CA GLU A 228 2.06 7.54 -16.44
C GLU A 228 2.65 6.29 -17.09
N ARG A 229 3.50 5.55 -16.34
CA ARG A 229 4.12 4.30 -16.82
C ARG A 229 3.10 3.20 -17.08
N VAL A 230 2.07 3.09 -16.25
CA VAL A 230 0.95 2.15 -16.46
C VAL A 230 0.19 2.51 -17.74
N ARG A 231 -0.14 3.79 -17.94
CA ARG A 231 -0.83 4.25 -19.15
C ARG A 231 -0.01 3.99 -20.41
N HIS A 232 1.28 4.31 -20.38
CA HIS A 232 2.19 4.00 -21.47
C HIS A 232 2.26 2.49 -21.77
N ARG A 233 2.40 1.64 -20.74
CA ARG A 233 2.43 0.17 -20.89
C ARG A 233 1.11 -0.37 -21.47
N ALA A 234 -0.01 0.26 -21.14
CA ALA A 234 -1.35 -0.09 -21.62
C ALA A 234 -1.68 0.49 -23.01
N GLY A 235 -0.80 1.30 -23.60
CA GLY A 235 -1.05 1.98 -24.89
C GLY A 235 -2.10 3.09 -24.82
N LEU A 236 -2.29 3.68 -23.64
CA LEU A 236 -3.26 4.75 -23.40
C LEU A 236 -2.62 6.12 -23.60
N VAL A 237 -3.47 7.11 -23.90
CA VAL A 237 -3.04 8.52 -24.00
C VAL A 237 -2.49 9.01 -22.66
N GLU A 238 -1.48 9.87 -22.71
CA GLU A 238 -0.96 10.53 -21.51
C GLU A 238 -2.08 11.32 -20.81
N HIS A 239 -2.09 11.24 -19.48
CA HIS A 239 -3.06 11.93 -18.65
C HIS A 239 -2.44 12.23 -17.30
N SER A 240 -2.70 13.43 -16.78
CA SER A 240 -2.26 13.86 -15.47
C SER A 240 -3.48 14.13 -14.62
N VAL A 241 -3.47 13.59 -13.40
CA VAL A 241 -4.53 13.76 -12.40
C VAL A 241 -3.97 14.55 -11.24
N ASP A 242 -4.67 15.61 -10.84
CA ASP A 242 -4.50 16.21 -9.52
C ASP A 242 -5.56 15.62 -8.58
N PRO A 243 -5.17 14.79 -7.59
CA PRO A 243 -6.13 14.20 -6.66
C PRO A 243 -6.74 15.24 -5.69
N GLY A 244 -6.29 16.50 -5.71
CA GLY A 244 -6.77 17.58 -4.85
C GLY A 244 -6.41 17.41 -3.36
N ARG A 245 -5.67 16.35 -3.02
CA ARG A 245 -5.24 16.01 -1.66
C ARG A 245 -4.00 15.12 -1.68
N ALA A 246 -3.33 15.02 -0.54
CA ALA A 246 -2.29 14.03 -0.33
C ALA A 246 -2.85 12.60 -0.29
N LEU A 247 -2.24 11.70 -1.07
CA LEU A 247 -2.53 10.26 -1.05
C LEU A 247 -1.67 9.56 0.02
N LEU A 248 -2.22 8.52 0.66
CA LEU A 248 -1.60 7.77 1.77
C LEU A 248 -1.01 8.65 2.88
N ASP A 249 -1.76 9.68 3.26
CA ASP A 249 -1.31 10.77 4.14
C ASP A 249 -1.59 10.54 5.63
N SER A 250 -2.16 9.39 6.00
CA SER A 250 -2.66 9.16 7.37
C SER A 250 -1.55 9.00 8.43
N VAL A 251 -0.34 8.62 8.02
CA VAL A 251 0.79 8.41 8.92
C VAL A 251 2.06 8.95 8.27
N HIS A 252 2.81 9.76 9.01
CA HIS A 252 4.14 10.24 8.65
C HIS A 252 5.13 9.83 9.73
N ALA A 253 6.23 9.26 9.27
CA ALA A 253 7.32 8.80 10.12
C ALA A 253 8.26 9.96 10.51
N PRO A 254 8.96 9.85 11.65
CA PRO A 254 10.03 10.75 12.03
C PRO A 254 11.10 10.90 10.94
N ARG A 255 11.68 12.10 10.84
CA ARG A 255 12.73 12.47 9.89
C ARG A 255 14.07 12.58 10.62
N LEU A 256 14.97 11.65 10.35
CA LEU A 256 16.28 11.62 10.99
C LEU A 256 17.25 12.62 10.34
N ALA A 257 18.02 13.34 11.15
CA ALA A 257 19.08 14.23 10.66
C ALA A 257 20.09 13.51 9.74
N ALA A 258 20.40 12.25 10.04
CA ALA A 258 21.29 11.45 9.21
C ALA A 258 20.74 11.16 7.81
N VAL A 259 19.41 11.16 7.63
CA VAL A 259 18.77 10.99 6.31
C VAL A 259 18.89 12.28 5.51
N ILE A 260 18.65 13.42 6.16
CA ILE A 260 18.81 14.75 5.58
C ILE A 260 20.26 14.94 5.11
N GLU A 261 21.24 14.65 5.97
CA GLU A 261 22.66 14.71 5.61
C GLU A 261 23.04 13.69 4.52
N ALA A 262 22.47 12.48 4.55
CA ALA A 262 22.82 11.44 3.58
C ALA A 262 22.47 11.80 2.15
N PHE A 263 21.40 12.58 1.95
CA PHE A 263 20.84 12.92 0.65
C PHE A 263 20.84 14.42 0.33
N ASP A 264 21.46 15.25 1.18
CA ASP A 264 21.56 16.71 1.01
C ASP A 264 20.17 17.35 0.85
N LEU A 265 19.25 17.03 1.77
CA LEU A 265 17.87 17.52 1.73
C LEU A 265 17.73 18.90 2.37
N ASP A 266 16.89 19.74 1.79
CA ASP A 266 16.47 21.03 2.36
C ASP A 266 15.25 20.83 3.29
N ASP A 267 15.41 19.94 4.27
CA ASP A 267 14.39 19.56 5.25
C ASP A 267 14.98 19.63 6.65
N GLU A 268 14.15 19.94 7.65
CA GLU A 268 14.52 19.86 9.06
C GLU A 268 14.21 18.48 9.66
N PRO A 269 15.02 18.00 10.63
CA PRO A 269 14.71 16.77 11.33
C PRO A 269 13.44 16.91 12.17
N ALA A 270 12.69 15.83 12.29
CA ALA A 270 11.47 15.75 13.07
C ALA A 270 11.49 14.45 13.88
N SER A 271 11.44 14.55 15.21
CA SER A 271 11.52 13.39 16.10
C SER A 271 10.22 12.61 16.20
N ASP A 272 9.09 13.27 15.95
CA ASP A 272 7.77 12.76 16.29
C ASP A 272 7.02 12.28 15.05
N TRP A 273 6.06 11.41 15.30
CA TRP A 273 5.13 10.90 14.31
C TRP A 273 4.02 11.90 14.04
N VAL A 274 3.43 11.83 12.85
CA VAL A 274 2.13 12.45 12.58
C VAL A 274 1.14 11.35 12.24
N VAL A 275 0.06 11.22 13.02
CA VAL A 275 -0.98 10.21 12.86
C VAL A 275 -2.33 10.89 12.76
N GLY A 276 -3.01 10.76 11.63
CA GLY A 276 -4.29 11.44 11.37
C GLY A 276 -4.20 12.97 11.49
N GLY A 277 -3.02 13.55 11.22
CA GLY A 277 -2.74 14.98 11.38
C GLY A 277 -2.36 15.42 12.80
N ALA A 278 -2.40 14.53 13.79
CA ALA A 278 -1.95 14.81 15.15
C ALA A 278 -0.49 14.39 15.36
N VAL A 279 0.28 15.21 16.07
CA VAL A 279 1.66 14.88 16.47
C VAL A 279 1.62 13.86 17.61
N VAL A 280 2.42 12.81 17.49
CA VAL A 280 2.55 11.74 18.48
C VAL A 280 4.03 11.53 18.78
N ALA A 281 4.42 11.60 20.06
CA ALA A 281 5.81 11.47 20.46
C ALA A 281 6.35 10.07 20.13
N ASP A 282 7.57 10.01 19.58
CA ASP A 282 8.23 8.72 19.29
C ASP A 282 8.51 7.90 20.56
N ALA A 283 8.69 8.58 21.70
CA ALA A 283 8.83 7.93 23.00
C ALA A 283 7.58 7.14 23.40
N ASP A 284 6.37 7.68 23.16
CA ASP A 284 5.10 7.02 23.47
C ASP A 284 4.90 5.79 22.56
N VAL A 285 5.26 5.93 21.27
CA VAL A 285 5.26 4.81 20.32
C VAL A 285 6.21 3.71 20.78
N ARG A 286 7.45 4.07 21.14
CA ARG A 286 8.46 3.13 21.62
C ARG A 286 8.00 2.39 22.88
N GLU A 287 7.49 3.10 23.88
CA GLU A 287 7.00 2.50 25.13
C GLU A 287 5.86 1.51 24.86
N ALA A 288 4.85 1.92 24.10
CA ALA A 288 3.72 1.07 23.76
C ALA A 288 4.15 -0.17 22.96
N HIS A 289 5.16 -0.03 22.09
CA HIS A 289 5.69 -1.16 21.31
C HIS A 289 6.48 -2.13 22.17
N LEU A 290 7.29 -1.65 23.12
CA LEU A 290 8.01 -2.51 24.05
C LEU A 290 7.06 -3.35 24.92
N GLU A 291 5.98 -2.73 25.41
CA GLU A 291 4.92 -3.45 26.14
C GLU A 291 4.27 -4.50 25.23
N TRP A 292 3.92 -4.13 23.99
CA TRP A 292 3.34 -5.06 23.02
C TRP A 292 4.27 -6.23 22.68
N TYR A 293 5.58 -5.97 22.51
CA TYR A 293 6.58 -7.01 22.25
C TYR A 293 6.74 -7.99 23.40
N SER A 294 6.52 -7.55 24.65
CA SER A 294 6.54 -8.46 25.81
C SER A 294 5.41 -9.50 25.75
N GLN A 295 4.29 -9.14 25.12
CA GLN A 295 3.12 -9.99 24.92
C GLN A 295 3.20 -10.78 23.61
N HIS A 296 3.97 -10.31 22.63
CA HIS A 296 4.13 -10.91 21.29
C HIS A 296 5.61 -11.16 20.94
N PRO A 297 6.31 -12.04 21.69
CA PRO A 297 7.73 -12.30 21.45
C PRO A 297 8.02 -12.91 20.07
N ASP A 298 7.06 -13.62 19.48
CA ASP A 298 7.17 -14.17 18.13
C ASP A 298 7.26 -13.08 17.04
N ALA A 299 6.65 -11.92 17.28
CA ALA A 299 6.83 -10.73 16.45
C ALA A 299 8.29 -10.25 16.48
N VAL A 300 8.93 -10.24 17.66
CA VAL A 300 10.33 -9.84 17.80
C VAL A 300 11.23 -10.80 17.03
N GLU A 301 11.06 -12.11 17.23
CA GLU A 301 11.83 -13.13 16.53
C GLU A 301 11.67 -13.03 15.01
N ALA A 302 10.43 -12.90 14.52
CA ALA A 302 10.14 -12.75 13.11
C ALA A 302 10.75 -11.46 12.54
N GLY A 303 10.71 -10.36 13.29
CA GLY A 303 11.31 -9.08 12.93
C GLY A 303 12.82 -9.18 12.77
N LEU A 304 13.51 -9.73 13.76
CA LEU A 304 14.96 -9.93 13.72
C LEU A 304 15.40 -10.85 12.58
N ALA A 305 14.67 -11.94 12.36
CA ALA A 305 14.98 -12.89 11.29
C ALA A 305 14.77 -12.26 9.91
N ARG A 306 13.61 -11.62 9.70
CA ARG A 306 13.22 -11.01 8.41
C ARG A 306 14.11 -9.83 8.03
N HIS A 307 14.51 -9.02 9.00
CA HIS A 307 15.24 -7.77 8.79
C HIS A 307 16.73 -7.86 9.18
N ARG A 308 17.28 -9.08 9.28
CA ARG A 308 18.69 -9.33 9.64
C ARG A 308 19.67 -8.47 8.85
N ARG A 309 19.49 -8.40 7.53
CA ARG A 309 20.37 -7.61 6.65
C ARG A 309 20.37 -6.12 7.00
N ALA A 310 19.20 -5.55 7.28
CA ALA A 310 19.10 -4.15 7.68
C ALA A 310 19.74 -3.91 9.05
N LEU A 311 19.52 -4.83 10.00
CA LEU A 311 20.17 -4.80 11.31
C LEU A 311 21.71 -4.86 11.20
N GLU A 312 22.25 -5.73 10.34
CA GLU A 312 23.70 -5.82 10.09
C GLU A 312 24.26 -4.52 9.49
N ILE A 313 23.56 -3.91 8.52
CA ILE A 313 23.97 -2.63 7.94
C ILE A 313 24.00 -1.54 9.00
N LEU A 314 22.93 -1.44 9.80
CA LEU A 314 22.81 -0.43 10.84
C LEU A 314 23.82 -0.64 11.97
N ALA A 315 24.19 -1.88 12.30
CA ALA A 315 25.16 -2.21 13.34
C ALA A 315 26.63 -2.03 12.91
N ALA A 316 26.92 -2.12 11.61
CA ALA A 316 28.28 -2.01 11.06
C ALA A 316 28.72 -0.55 10.78
N ALA A 317 27.87 0.42 11.11
CA ALA A 317 27.99 1.80 10.63
C ALA A 317 28.52 2.79 11.67
#